data_AF-A0A258K1B0-F1
#
_entry.id   AF-A0A258K1B0-F1
#
_cell.length_a   1.000
_cell.length_b   1.000
_cell.length_c   1.000
_cell.angle_alpha   90.00
_cell.angle_beta   90.00
_cell.angle_gamma   90.00
#
_symmetry.space_group_name_H-M   'P 1'
#
loop_
_entity.id
_entity.type
_entity.pdbx_description
1 polymer ?
#
loop_
_entity_poly.entity_id
_entity_poly.type
_entity_poly.pdbx_seq_one_letter_code
_entity_poly.pdbx_strand_id
1 'polypeptide(L)'
;MRIATWNVNSIRQRLDHAVRWLKEAEPDVVCLQEIKCQDEAFPREAFEAIGYNVEVHGQKGFNGVALLSKLPLEDVTRAFILAGDFNVIPTTDDAADPAAWVHDALFLPPTRTAFRDLIHLGLTDAVRATTDSAKVYSFWDYQAGAWQRDLGIRIDHLLLSPQAADRLIAAGVDKHVRGWEKPSDHVPVWVDLSIAA
;
A
#
# COMPACT_ATOMS: atom_id res chain seq x y z
N MET A 1 -11.85 -6.00 -10.74
CA MET A 1 -11.88 -5.09 -9.58
C MET A 1 -10.45 -4.80 -9.18
N ARG A 2 -10.08 -3.52 -9.05
CA ARG A 2 -8.76 -3.09 -8.62
C ARG A 2 -8.79 -2.61 -7.17
N ILE A 3 -7.91 -3.16 -6.34
CA ILE A 3 -7.74 -2.76 -4.94
C ILE A 3 -6.30 -2.30 -4.74
N ALA A 4 -6.10 -1.19 -4.05
CA ALA A 4 -4.79 -0.61 -3.84
C ALA A 4 -4.53 -0.19 -2.39
N THR A 5 -3.26 -0.04 -2.05
CA THR A 5 -2.80 0.52 -0.79
C THR A 5 -1.72 1.58 -1.04
N TRP A 6 -1.72 2.65 -0.26
CA TRP A 6 -0.70 3.69 -0.35
C TRP A 6 -0.52 4.44 0.98
N ASN A 7 0.70 4.38 1.53
CA ASN A 7 1.14 5.31 2.56
C ASN A 7 1.40 6.70 1.95
N VAL A 8 0.54 7.67 2.27
CA VAL A 8 0.57 9.00 1.64
C VAL A 8 1.46 10.00 2.38
N ASN A 9 1.99 9.63 3.55
CA ASN A 9 2.83 10.48 4.39
C ASN A 9 2.26 11.91 4.53
N SER A 10 1.10 12.03 5.16
CA SER A 10 0.24 13.22 5.28
C SER A 10 -0.63 13.51 4.05
N ILE A 11 -1.92 13.14 4.15
CA ILE A 11 -2.89 13.32 3.06
C ILE A 11 -3.07 14.78 2.67
N ARG A 12 -3.03 15.72 3.62
CA ARG A 12 -3.20 17.15 3.32
C ARG A 12 -2.03 17.74 2.53
N GLN A 13 -0.82 17.19 2.69
CA GLN A 13 0.33 17.59 1.88
C GLN A 13 0.35 16.90 0.52
N ARG A 14 -0.30 15.73 0.40
CA ARG A 14 -0.29 14.88 -0.81
C ARG A 14 -1.65 14.84 -1.50
N LEU A 15 -2.56 15.77 -1.20
CA LEU A 15 -3.93 15.74 -1.71
C LEU A 15 -3.97 15.74 -3.24
N ASP A 16 -3.23 16.64 -3.87
CA ASP A 16 -3.19 16.74 -5.33
C ASP A 16 -2.62 15.48 -5.97
N HIS A 17 -1.61 14.86 -5.35
CA HIS A 17 -1.06 13.59 -5.79
C HIS A 17 -2.06 12.45 -5.65
N ALA A 18 -2.76 12.37 -4.51
CA ALA A 18 -3.78 11.37 -4.26
C ALA A 18 -4.92 11.47 -5.28
N VAL A 19 -5.48 12.68 -5.47
CA VAL A 19 -6.55 12.92 -6.43
C VAL A 19 -6.09 12.65 -7.87
N ARG A 20 -4.88 13.08 -8.23
CA ARG A 20 -4.30 12.81 -9.55
C ARG A 20 -4.19 11.30 -9.80
N TRP A 21 -3.55 10.57 -8.89
CA TRP A 21 -3.34 9.13 -9.04
C TRP A 21 -4.67 8.38 -9.11
N LEU A 22 -5.65 8.73 -8.27
CA LEU A 22 -6.98 8.11 -8.31
C LEU A 22 -7.69 8.30 -9.65
N LYS A 23 -7.53 9.47 -10.30
CA LYS A 23 -8.08 9.72 -11.65
C LYS A 23 -7.33 8.97 -12.75
N GLU A 24 -6.03 8.71 -12.58
CA GLU A 24 -5.20 8.00 -13.56
C GLU A 24 -5.37 6.47 -13.43
N ALA A 25 -5.36 5.95 -12.21
CA ALA A 25 -5.36 4.51 -11.92
C ALA A 25 -6.76 3.91 -11.70
N GLU A 26 -7.75 4.76 -11.39
CA GLU A 26 -9.16 4.44 -11.17
C GLU A 26 -9.45 3.18 -10.31
N PRO A 27 -8.74 2.93 -9.18
CA PRO A 27 -8.99 1.76 -8.34
C PRO A 27 -10.42 1.73 -7.78
N ASP A 28 -10.99 0.55 -7.57
CA ASP A 28 -12.32 0.40 -6.96
C ASP A 28 -12.29 0.65 -5.46
N VAL A 29 -11.23 0.19 -4.79
CA VAL A 29 -10.98 0.39 -3.35
C VAL A 29 -9.53 0.80 -3.10
N VAL A 30 -9.31 1.74 -2.18
CA VAL A 30 -7.97 2.20 -1.78
C VAL A 30 -7.86 2.30 -0.27
N CYS A 31 -6.84 1.65 0.29
CA CYS A 31 -6.42 1.83 1.68
C CYS A 31 -5.31 2.90 1.74
N LEU A 32 -5.53 4.00 2.45
CA LEU A 32 -4.51 5.00 2.72
C LEU A 32 -3.96 4.85 4.13
N GLN A 33 -2.64 4.99 4.28
CA GLN A 33 -1.94 5.02 5.56
C GLN A 33 -1.23 6.35 5.78
N GLU A 34 -0.93 6.66 7.04
CA GLU A 34 -0.28 7.90 7.46
C GLU A 34 -0.99 9.17 6.96
N ILE A 35 -2.31 9.22 7.07
CA ILE A 35 -3.06 10.44 6.71
C ILE A 35 -2.63 11.64 7.60
N LYS A 36 -2.14 11.37 8.82
CA LYS A 36 -1.58 12.35 9.78
C LYS A 36 -2.50 13.54 10.07
N CYS A 37 -3.82 13.32 10.01
CA CYS A 37 -4.84 14.28 10.37
C CYS A 37 -5.97 13.61 11.15
N GLN A 38 -6.71 14.42 11.91
CA GLN A 38 -7.95 14.00 12.56
C GLN A 38 -9.06 13.83 11.52
N ASP A 39 -10.09 13.07 11.88
CA ASP A 39 -11.21 12.72 10.99
C ASP A 39 -11.87 13.95 10.37
N GLU A 40 -12.09 15.00 11.15
CA GLU A 40 -12.74 16.24 10.71
C GLU A 40 -11.85 17.09 9.80
N ALA A 41 -10.54 16.86 9.84
CA ALA A 41 -9.55 17.56 9.03
C ALA A 41 -9.18 16.79 7.75
N PHE A 42 -9.73 15.59 7.54
CA PHE A 42 -9.53 14.83 6.32
C PHE A 42 -10.28 15.49 5.15
N PRO A 43 -9.64 15.67 3.98
CA PRO A 43 -10.24 16.39 2.85
C PRO A 43 -11.24 15.52 2.07
N ARG A 44 -12.34 15.11 2.71
CA ARG A 44 -13.37 14.20 2.17
C ARG A 44 -13.94 14.68 0.83
N GLU A 45 -14.32 15.96 0.76
CA GLU A 45 -14.96 16.56 -0.42
C GLU A 45 -14.16 16.35 -1.71
N ALA A 46 -12.83 16.38 -1.64
CA ALA A 46 -11.96 16.21 -2.81
C ALA A 46 -12.05 14.78 -3.41
N PHE A 47 -12.28 13.77 -2.57
CA PHE A 47 -12.44 12.37 -2.99
C PHE A 47 -13.89 12.05 -3.36
N GLU A 48 -14.84 12.58 -2.61
CA GLU A 48 -16.27 12.45 -2.89
C GLU A 48 -16.64 13.09 -4.24
N ALA A 49 -16.03 14.25 -4.56
CA ALA A 49 -16.21 14.91 -5.86
C ALA A 49 -15.74 14.09 -7.07
N ILE A 50 -14.91 13.07 -6.85
CA ILE A 50 -14.46 12.13 -7.91
C ILE A 50 -15.08 10.74 -7.75
N GLY A 51 -16.14 10.60 -6.95
CA GLY A 51 -16.97 9.40 -6.88
C GLY A 51 -16.57 8.35 -5.86
N TYR A 52 -15.72 8.68 -4.88
CA TYR A 52 -15.39 7.76 -3.78
C TYR A 52 -16.23 8.05 -2.54
N ASN A 53 -16.73 6.99 -1.93
CA ASN A 53 -17.11 6.98 -0.51
C ASN A 53 -15.83 6.95 0.33
N VAL A 54 -15.85 7.61 1.48
CA VAL A 54 -14.66 7.76 2.33
C VAL A 54 -15.00 7.35 3.76
N GLU A 55 -14.18 6.48 4.33
CA GLU A 55 -14.18 6.21 5.78
C GLU A 55 -12.78 6.50 6.35
N VAL A 56 -12.73 7.12 7.52
CA VAL A 56 -11.48 7.65 8.09
C VAL A 56 -11.41 7.32 9.57
N HIS A 57 -10.21 6.95 10.02
CA HIS A 57 -9.87 6.93 11.43
C HIS A 57 -8.47 7.50 11.63
N GLY A 58 -8.40 8.69 12.22
CA GLY A 58 -7.23 9.54 12.21
C GLY A 58 -7.00 10.29 13.51
N GLN A 59 -5.76 10.72 13.69
CA GLN A 59 -5.33 11.55 14.81
C GLN A 59 -4.37 12.63 14.33
N LYS A 60 -4.17 13.67 15.14
CA LYS A 60 -3.31 14.80 14.77
C LYS A 60 -1.84 14.37 14.66
N GLY A 61 -1.22 14.60 13.50
CA GLY A 61 0.23 14.59 13.31
C GLY A 61 0.90 13.22 13.13
N PHE A 62 0.23 12.12 13.49
CA PHE A 62 0.77 10.76 13.41
C PHE A 62 -0.27 9.81 12.85
N ASN A 63 0.17 8.66 12.30
CA ASN A 63 -0.66 7.53 11.92
C ASN A 63 -1.90 7.93 11.07
N GLY A 64 -3.00 7.24 11.32
CA GLY A 64 -4.30 7.41 10.71
C GLY A 64 -4.43 6.67 9.39
N VAL A 65 -5.62 6.13 9.16
CA VAL A 65 -5.97 5.35 7.98
C VAL A 65 -7.25 5.88 7.36
N ALA A 66 -7.37 5.73 6.05
CA ALA A 66 -8.62 5.98 5.34
C ALA A 66 -8.90 4.86 4.33
N LEU A 67 -10.18 4.56 4.13
CA LEU A 67 -10.66 3.66 3.11
C LEU A 67 -11.48 4.47 2.11
N LEU A 68 -11.10 4.40 0.84
CA LEU A 68 -11.84 5.01 -0.26
C LEU A 68 -12.45 3.89 -1.09
N SER A 69 -13.73 3.98 -1.42
CA SER A 69 -14.42 2.96 -2.21
C SER A 69 -15.41 3.56 -3.20
N LYS A 70 -15.40 3.11 -4.46
CA LYS A 70 -16.42 3.49 -5.45
C LYS A 70 -17.81 2.91 -5.11
N LEU A 71 -17.86 1.85 -4.32
CA LEU A 71 -19.09 1.19 -3.87
C LEU A 71 -19.31 1.44 -2.36
N PRO A 72 -20.56 1.51 -1.89
CA PRO A 72 -20.84 1.53 -0.46
C PRO A 72 -20.37 0.23 0.21
N LEU A 73 -20.03 0.30 1.50
CA LEU A 73 -19.60 -0.85 2.30
C LEU A 73 -20.83 -1.57 2.87
N GLU A 74 -21.15 -2.76 2.38
CA GLU A 74 -22.28 -3.59 2.85
C GLU A 74 -21.83 -5.06 3.06
N ASP A 75 -22.30 -5.72 4.14
CA ASP A 75 -22.08 -7.16 4.46
C ASP A 75 -22.68 -8.07 3.35
N VAL A 76 -22.14 -9.22 2.92
CA VAL A 76 -21.30 -10.29 3.52
C VAL A 76 -20.22 -10.72 2.51
N THR A 77 -19.03 -11.11 2.98
CA THR A 77 -17.93 -11.59 2.12
C THR A 77 -17.48 -13.03 2.40
N ARG A 78 -16.98 -13.70 1.35
CA ARG A 78 -16.32 -15.01 1.38
C ARG A 78 -14.83 -14.93 0.97
N ALA A 79 -14.22 -13.75 1.04
CA ALA A 79 -12.81 -13.48 0.75
C ALA A 79 -12.39 -12.17 1.42
N PHE A 80 -11.10 -12.02 1.77
CA PHE A 80 -10.57 -10.79 2.34
C PHE A 80 -9.14 -10.49 1.86
N ILE A 81 -8.72 -9.24 2.05
CA ILE A 81 -7.37 -8.75 1.77
C ILE A 81 -6.88 -7.96 2.97
N LEU A 82 -5.66 -8.21 3.41
CA LEU A 82 -4.94 -7.33 4.34
C LEU A 82 -4.01 -6.44 3.51
N ALA A 83 -4.33 -5.16 3.41
CA ALA A 83 -3.61 -4.20 2.58
C ALA A 83 -3.07 -3.05 3.42
N GLY A 84 -1.80 -2.71 3.26
CA GLY A 84 -1.19 -1.64 4.03
C GLY A 84 0.32 -1.55 3.90
N ASP A 85 0.88 -0.54 4.54
CA ASP A 85 2.28 -0.49 4.95
C ASP A 85 2.45 -1.35 6.22
N PHE A 86 3.10 -2.52 6.07
CA PHE A 86 3.33 -3.44 7.19
C PHE A 86 4.60 -3.13 7.97
N ASN A 87 5.44 -2.19 7.48
CA ASN A 87 6.77 -1.93 8.05
C ASN A 87 7.58 -3.22 8.27
N VAL A 88 7.60 -4.09 7.26
CA VAL A 88 8.42 -5.32 7.25
C VAL A 88 9.00 -5.57 5.89
N ILE A 89 10.30 -5.87 5.87
CA ILE A 89 11.06 -6.34 4.71
C ILE A 89 11.10 -7.88 4.82
N PRO A 90 10.27 -8.65 4.08
CA PRO A 90 10.10 -10.08 4.33
C PRO A 90 11.35 -10.91 4.02
N THR A 91 12.02 -10.60 2.90
CA THR A 91 13.20 -11.32 2.41
C THR A 91 14.32 -10.35 2.02
N THR A 92 15.52 -10.87 1.78
CA THR A 92 16.63 -10.05 1.26
C THR A 92 16.32 -9.43 -0.10
N ASP A 93 15.49 -10.08 -0.91
CA ASP A 93 15.13 -9.60 -2.25
C ASP A 93 14.18 -8.39 -2.21
N ASP A 94 13.65 -8.09 -1.02
CA ASP A 94 12.78 -6.96 -0.73
C ASP A 94 13.56 -5.70 -0.30
N ALA A 95 14.90 -5.73 -0.35
CA ALA A 95 15.75 -4.56 -0.08
C ALA A 95 16.91 -4.46 -1.07
N ALA A 96 17.19 -3.24 -1.55
CA ALA A 96 18.30 -3.00 -2.47
C ALA A 96 19.68 -3.27 -1.86
N ASP A 97 19.83 -3.03 -0.56
CA ASP A 97 21.02 -3.34 0.22
C ASP A 97 20.61 -3.96 1.56
N PRO A 98 20.37 -5.28 1.63
CA PRO A 98 19.88 -5.95 2.84
C PRO A 98 20.82 -5.81 4.03
N ALA A 99 22.12 -5.63 3.79
CA ALA A 99 23.12 -5.45 4.85
C ALA A 99 22.89 -4.16 5.64
N ALA A 100 22.33 -3.12 5.02
CA ALA A 100 21.98 -1.88 5.69
C ALA A 100 20.84 -2.03 6.71
N TRP A 101 20.01 -3.08 6.59
CA TRP A 101 18.78 -3.25 7.38
C TRP A 101 18.91 -4.26 8.52
N VAL A 102 20.04 -4.98 8.67
CA VAL A 102 20.19 -6.09 9.64
C VAL A 102 19.94 -5.73 11.11
N HIS A 103 19.99 -4.44 11.45
CA HIS A 103 19.71 -3.92 12.78
C HIS A 103 18.42 -3.08 12.85
N ASP A 104 17.75 -2.89 11.72
CA ASP A 104 16.53 -2.11 11.62
C ASP A 104 15.30 -2.96 11.96
N ALA A 105 14.34 -2.36 12.67
CA ALA A 105 13.11 -3.01 13.12
C ALA A 105 12.33 -3.68 11.99
N LEU A 106 12.38 -3.13 10.76
CA LEU A 106 11.70 -3.66 9.59
C LEU A 106 12.26 -5.03 9.15
N PHE A 107 13.50 -5.37 9.51
CA PHE A 107 14.21 -6.56 9.01
C PHE A 107 14.67 -7.53 10.11
N LEU A 108 14.42 -7.20 11.38
CA LEU A 108 14.76 -8.09 12.50
C LEU A 108 14.06 -9.45 12.38
N PRO A 109 14.69 -10.55 12.85
CA PRO A 109 14.09 -11.88 12.81
C PRO A 109 12.68 -11.96 13.41
N PRO A 110 12.35 -11.34 14.56
CA PRO A 110 10.99 -11.37 15.10
C PRO A 110 9.94 -10.73 14.17
N THR A 111 10.25 -9.57 13.57
CA THR A 111 9.36 -8.88 12.62
C THR A 111 9.08 -9.76 11.41
N ARG A 112 10.12 -10.37 10.85
CA ARG A 112 10.01 -11.26 9.69
C ARG A 112 9.32 -12.58 10.03
N THR A 113 9.46 -13.08 11.25
CA THR A 113 8.71 -14.25 11.74
C THR A 113 7.23 -13.91 11.84
N ALA A 114 6.85 -12.77 12.43
CA ALA A 114 5.46 -12.36 12.55
C ALA A 114 4.77 -12.20 11.18
N PHE A 115 5.45 -11.61 10.20
CA PHE A 115 4.92 -11.54 8.83
C PHE A 115 4.75 -12.94 8.22
N ARG A 116 5.72 -13.84 8.42
CA ARG A 116 5.62 -15.21 7.94
C ARG A 116 4.49 -15.98 8.59
N ASP A 117 4.21 -15.73 9.87
CA ASP A 117 3.06 -16.32 10.56
C ASP A 117 1.75 -15.91 9.90
N LEU A 118 1.62 -14.64 9.47
CA LEU A 118 0.46 -14.19 8.67
C LEU A 118 0.35 -14.95 7.34
N ILE A 119 1.46 -15.10 6.61
CA ILE A 119 1.49 -15.90 5.37
C ILE A 119 1.05 -17.35 5.64
N HIS A 120 1.51 -17.95 6.73
CA HIS A 120 1.17 -19.33 7.12
C HIS A 120 -0.27 -19.51 7.59
N LEU A 121 -1.05 -18.45 7.81
CA LEU A 121 -2.52 -18.56 7.94
C LEU A 121 -3.21 -18.93 6.60
N GLY A 122 -2.44 -19.09 5.52
CA GLY A 122 -2.93 -19.34 4.17
C GLY A 122 -3.07 -18.07 3.34
N LEU A 123 -2.41 -16.98 3.75
CA LEU A 123 -2.41 -15.74 2.99
C LEU A 123 -1.36 -15.74 1.90
N THR A 124 -1.71 -15.16 0.75
CA THR A 124 -0.82 -15.03 -0.39
C THR A 124 -0.35 -13.58 -0.53
N ASP A 125 0.96 -13.34 -0.53
CA ASP A 125 1.54 -12.04 -0.92
C ASP A 125 1.36 -11.83 -2.43
N ALA A 126 0.43 -10.94 -2.81
CA ALA A 126 0.00 -10.80 -4.19
C ALA A 126 1.14 -10.36 -5.15
N VAL A 127 2.04 -9.50 -4.69
CA VAL A 127 3.14 -9.02 -5.52
C VAL A 127 4.10 -10.16 -5.82
N ARG A 128 4.51 -10.92 -4.79
CA ARG A 128 5.42 -12.05 -4.99
C ARG A 128 4.77 -13.25 -5.67
N ALA A 129 3.44 -13.38 -5.61
CA ALA A 129 2.72 -14.40 -6.37
C ALA A 129 2.71 -14.14 -7.89
N THR A 130 3.00 -12.92 -8.35
CA THR A 130 2.87 -12.52 -9.76
C THR A 130 4.20 -12.16 -10.43
N THR A 131 5.29 -12.02 -9.67
CA THR A 131 6.60 -11.71 -10.23
C THR A 131 7.77 -12.15 -9.34
N ASP A 132 8.77 -12.77 -9.97
CA ASP A 132 10.09 -13.05 -9.41
C ASP A 132 11.10 -11.94 -9.71
N SER A 133 10.65 -10.80 -10.26
CA SER A 133 11.54 -9.70 -10.60
C SER A 133 12.30 -9.22 -9.38
N ALA A 134 13.62 -9.10 -9.55
CA ALA A 134 14.44 -8.32 -8.65
C ALA A 134 13.98 -6.85 -8.67
N LYS A 135 14.20 -6.13 -7.57
CA LYS A 135 13.97 -4.68 -7.44
C LYS A 135 12.51 -4.23 -7.56
N VAL A 136 11.59 -4.98 -6.95
CA VAL A 136 10.22 -4.52 -6.73
C VAL A 136 10.17 -3.87 -5.35
N TYR A 137 10.17 -2.54 -5.29
CA TYR A 137 10.19 -1.75 -4.06
C TYR A 137 8.99 -0.82 -4.01
N SER A 138 8.53 -0.52 -2.79
CA SER A 138 7.40 0.38 -2.54
C SER A 138 7.79 1.64 -1.76
N PHE A 139 8.99 1.68 -1.18
CA PHE A 139 9.50 2.78 -0.36
C PHE A 139 10.93 3.18 -0.73
N TRP A 140 11.20 4.50 -0.72
CA TRP A 140 12.54 5.08 -0.80
C TRP A 140 12.65 6.29 0.12
N ASP A 141 13.57 6.21 1.08
CA ASP A 141 13.89 7.29 2.01
C ASP A 141 14.18 8.61 1.27
N TYR A 142 13.83 9.74 1.88
CA TYR A 142 14.16 11.07 1.33
C TYR A 142 15.66 11.38 1.41
N GLN A 143 16.40 10.68 2.26
CA GLN A 143 17.82 10.91 2.55
C GLN A 143 18.73 10.15 1.59
N ALA A 144 20.02 10.53 1.62
CA ALA A 144 21.13 9.84 0.95
C ALA A 144 20.95 9.58 -0.57
N GLY A 145 20.03 10.30 -1.21
CA GLY A 145 19.67 10.11 -2.61
C GLY A 145 19.09 8.71 -2.90
N ALA A 146 18.36 8.11 -1.96
CA ALA A 146 17.88 6.73 -2.09
C ALA A 146 17.05 6.52 -3.36
N TRP A 147 16.19 7.48 -3.72
CA TRP A 147 15.43 7.43 -4.98
C TRP A 147 16.33 7.44 -6.22
N GLN A 148 17.30 8.36 -6.31
CA GLN A 148 18.19 8.52 -7.46
C GLN A 148 19.11 7.30 -7.65
N ARG A 149 19.43 6.61 -6.56
CA ARG A 149 20.29 5.42 -6.53
C ARG A 149 19.50 4.11 -6.58
N ASP A 150 18.18 4.19 -6.61
CA ASP A 150 17.24 3.07 -6.52
C ASP A 150 17.47 2.16 -5.30
N LEU A 151 17.78 2.78 -4.15
CA LEU A 151 17.94 2.12 -2.86
C LEU A 151 16.60 1.96 -2.15
N GLY A 152 15.69 1.21 -2.77
CA GLY A 152 14.36 0.98 -2.24
C GLY A 152 14.24 -0.26 -1.37
N ILE A 153 13.12 -0.36 -0.67
CA ILE A 153 12.63 -1.56 0.02
C ILE A 153 11.16 -1.80 -0.30
N ARG A 154 10.69 -3.04 -0.10
CA ARG A 154 9.28 -3.42 -0.23
C ARG A 154 8.67 -3.70 1.13
N ILE A 155 7.78 -2.81 1.55
CA ILE A 155 7.13 -2.87 2.87
C ILE A 155 5.61 -2.68 2.82
N ASP A 156 5.10 -2.30 1.65
CA ASP A 156 3.67 -2.18 1.38
C ASP A 156 3.18 -3.47 0.69
N HIS A 157 2.20 -4.14 1.30
CA HIS A 157 1.75 -5.47 0.89
C HIS A 157 0.23 -5.53 0.73
N LEU A 158 -0.24 -6.39 -0.17
CA LEU A 158 -1.61 -6.88 -0.23
C LEU A 158 -1.60 -8.39 -0.04
N LEU A 159 -2.00 -8.85 1.15
CA LEU A 159 -2.07 -10.26 1.50
C LEU A 159 -3.48 -10.78 1.27
N LEU A 160 -3.64 -11.73 0.35
CA LEU A 160 -4.92 -12.25 -0.10
C LEU A 160 -5.31 -13.51 0.68
N SER A 161 -6.56 -13.62 1.12
CA SER A 161 -7.12 -14.91 1.54
C SER A 161 -7.12 -15.90 0.36
N PRO A 162 -7.20 -17.23 0.58
CA PRO A 162 -7.21 -18.21 -0.51
C PRO A 162 -8.27 -17.91 -1.59
N GLN A 163 -9.48 -17.52 -1.18
CA GLN A 163 -10.57 -17.19 -2.09
C GLN A 163 -10.33 -15.88 -2.87
N ALA A 164 -9.53 -14.95 -2.33
CA ALA A 164 -9.10 -13.77 -3.06
C ALA A 164 -7.94 -14.11 -4.02
N ALA A 165 -7.03 -14.98 -3.61
CA ALA A 165 -5.91 -15.45 -4.42
C ALA A 165 -6.39 -16.23 -5.67
N ASP A 166 -7.44 -17.05 -5.54
CA ASP A 166 -8.07 -17.75 -6.67
C ASP A 166 -8.60 -16.78 -7.76
N ARG A 167 -8.78 -15.51 -7.41
CA ARG A 167 -9.28 -14.45 -8.30
C ARG A 167 -8.18 -13.52 -8.79
N LEU A 168 -6.92 -13.71 -8.37
CA LEU A 168 -5.81 -12.82 -8.71
C LEU A 168 -5.53 -12.83 -10.22
N ILE A 169 -5.63 -11.67 -10.86
CA ILE A 169 -5.30 -11.45 -12.27
C ILE A 169 -3.90 -10.85 -12.39
N ALA A 170 -3.62 -9.80 -11.63
CA ALA A 170 -2.36 -9.08 -11.65
C ALA A 170 -2.10 -8.37 -10.32
N ALA A 171 -0.84 -8.05 -10.05
CA ALA A 171 -0.44 -7.14 -9.00
C ALA A 171 0.69 -6.23 -9.51
N GLY A 172 0.86 -5.07 -8.88
CA GLY A 172 1.84 -4.10 -9.34
C GLY A 172 2.19 -3.04 -8.32
N VAL A 173 3.23 -2.28 -8.66
CA VAL A 173 3.72 -1.14 -7.88
C VAL A 173 3.87 0.05 -8.80
N ASP A 174 3.21 1.16 -8.47
CA ASP A 174 3.20 2.38 -9.29
C ASP A 174 4.41 3.27 -8.98
N LYS A 175 5.61 2.72 -9.20
CA LYS A 175 6.91 3.37 -8.94
C LYS A 175 7.04 4.77 -9.55
N HIS A 176 6.35 5.04 -10.65
CA HIS A 176 6.37 6.35 -11.32
C HIS A 176 5.87 7.49 -10.43
N VAL A 177 4.98 7.22 -9.47
CA VAL A 177 4.44 8.21 -8.51
C VAL A 177 5.56 8.81 -7.65
N ARG A 178 6.61 8.04 -7.35
CA ARG A 178 7.80 8.51 -6.60
C ARG A 178 8.61 9.56 -7.35
N GLY A 179 8.42 9.67 -8.67
CA GLY A 179 9.09 10.64 -9.53
C GLY A 179 8.42 12.01 -9.61
N TRP A 180 7.27 12.20 -8.95
CA TRP A 180 6.57 13.51 -8.93
C TRP A 180 7.30 14.52 -8.04
N GLU A 181 6.94 15.81 -8.17
CA GLU A 181 7.45 16.85 -7.27
C GLU A 181 6.85 16.67 -5.87
N LYS A 182 7.67 16.72 -4.81
CA LYS A 182 7.24 16.53 -3.40
C LYS A 182 6.39 15.25 -3.18
N PRO A 183 6.84 14.07 -3.64
CA PRO A 183 6.07 12.85 -3.57
C PRO A 183 5.97 12.35 -2.11
N SER A 184 5.17 11.30 -1.89
CA SER A 184 5.38 10.43 -0.73
C SER A 184 6.69 9.65 -0.92
N ASP A 185 7.29 9.21 0.17
CA ASP A 185 8.40 8.26 0.21
C ASP A 185 7.94 6.85 -0.18
N HIS A 186 6.63 6.57 -0.07
CA HIS A 186 5.98 5.37 -0.58
C HIS A 186 5.27 5.60 -1.93
N VAL A 187 5.02 4.51 -2.64
CA VAL A 187 4.18 4.48 -3.86
C VAL A 187 2.99 3.54 -3.70
N PRO A 188 1.93 3.72 -4.50
CA PRO A 188 0.80 2.80 -4.51
C PRO A 188 1.22 1.38 -4.91
N VAL A 189 0.68 0.39 -4.19
CA VAL A 189 0.74 -1.03 -4.53
C VAL A 189 -0.68 -1.51 -4.76
N TRP A 190 -0.91 -2.34 -5.78
CA TRP A 190 -2.25 -2.72 -6.19
C TRP A 190 -2.37 -4.18 -6.63
N VAL A 191 -3.61 -4.67 -6.63
CA VAL A 191 -4.02 -5.95 -7.20
C VAL A 191 -5.25 -5.78 -8.09
N ASP A 192 -5.31 -6.54 -9.17
CA ASP A 192 -6.49 -6.73 -10.00
C ASP A 192 -7.07 -8.12 -9.74
N LEU A 193 -8.35 -8.17 -9.39
CA LEU A 193 -9.10 -9.38 -9.10
C LEU A 193 -10.25 -9.57 -10.10
N SER A 194 -10.46 -10.82 -10.50
CA SER A 194 -11.65 -11.25 -11.23
C SER A 194 -12.87 -11.21 -10.30
N ILE A 195 -13.95 -10.58 -10.77
CA ILE A 195 -15.21 -10.46 -10.05
C ILE A 195 -16.34 -11.22 -10.74
N ALA A 196 -16.00 -12.29 -11.48
CA ALA A 196 -16.99 -13.08 -12.20
C ALA A 196 -18.19 -13.42 -11.30
N ALA A 197 -19.39 -13.14 -11.83
CA ALA A 197 -20.69 -13.39 -11.21
C ALA A 197 -20.92 -14.88 -10.96
#